data_AF-A0A5C2RPH7-F1
#
_entry.id   AF-A0A5C2RPH7-F1
#
_cell.length_a   1.000
_cell.length_b   1.000
_cell.length_c   1.000
_cell.angle_alpha   90.00
_cell.angle_beta   90.00
_cell.angle_gamma   90.00
#
_symmetry.space_group_name_H-M   'P 1'
#
loop_
_entity.id
_entity.type
_entity.pdbx_description
1 polymer ?
#
loop_
_entity_poly.entity_id
_entity_poly.type
_entity_poly.pdbx_seq_one_letter_code
_entity_poly.pdbx_strand_id
1 'polypeptide(L)'
;MASASDASSLHGKLIHAATIFRLLCPFISRLGSFANSFSSNYARLHPPRSVVADLQWITNLLSLSLSTLPLSRDIPLNLGWWGDVSTSFGVGVVVGSFWAVWKWVPGFEVGPHHDHDIQWTKAVAVKLGL
;
A
#
# COMPACT_ATOMS: atom_id res chain seq x y z
N MET A 1 -21.14 4.15 -15.76
CA MET A 1 -20.61 2.84 -16.20
C MET A 1 -19.22 3.06 -16.73
N ALA A 2 -18.28 2.17 -16.42
CA ALA A 2 -16.92 2.21 -16.95
C ALA A 2 -16.74 1.14 -18.05
N SER A 3 -15.87 1.41 -19.02
CA SER A 3 -15.42 0.40 -19.99
C SER A 3 -14.20 -0.36 -19.46
N ALA A 4 -13.88 -1.51 -20.06
CA ALA A 4 -12.68 -2.28 -19.74
C ALA A 4 -11.39 -1.47 -19.97
N SER A 5 -11.38 -0.64 -21.01
CA SER A 5 -10.26 0.24 -21.34
C SER A 5 -10.07 1.33 -20.28
N ASP A 6 -11.15 1.97 -19.84
CA ASP A 6 -11.08 3.01 -18.80
C ASP A 6 -10.58 2.43 -17.48
N ALA A 7 -11.09 1.27 -17.07
CA ALA A 7 -10.71 0.62 -15.82
C ALA A 7 -9.23 0.20 -15.83
N SER A 8 -8.74 -0.38 -16.93
CA SER A 8 -7.34 -0.78 -17.08
C SER A 8 -6.39 0.43 -17.16
N SER A 9 -6.79 1.47 -17.91
CA SER A 9 -6.02 2.71 -18.02
C SER A 9 -5.88 3.40 -16.67
N LEU A 10 -6.98 3.52 -15.92
CA LEU A 10 -6.99 4.11 -14.58
C LEU A 10 -6.12 3.31 -13.62
N HIS A 11 -6.25 1.97 -13.61
CA HIS A 11 -5.42 1.10 -12.79
C HIS A 11 -3.92 1.28 -13.09
N GLY A 12 -3.53 1.32 -14.37
CA GLY A 12 -2.14 1.55 -14.77
C GLY A 12 -1.60 2.92 -14.32
N LYS A 13 -2.39 3.98 -14.47
CA LYS A 13 -2.03 5.32 -13.98
C LYS A 13 -1.84 5.35 -12.46
N LEU A 14 -2.70 4.66 -11.72
CA LEU A 14 -2.61 4.60 -10.26
C LEU A 14 -1.44 3.74 -9.79
N ILE A 15 -1.09 2.66 -10.48
CA ILE A 15 0.16 1.93 -10.23
C ILE A 15 1.36 2.86 -10.37
N HIS A 16 1.42 3.62 -11.47
CA HIS A 16 2.50 4.56 -11.69
C HIS A 16 2.52 5.65 -10.60
N ALA A 17 1.38 6.25 -10.28
CA ALA A 17 1.31 7.24 -9.22
C ALA A 17 1.74 6.68 -7.86
N ALA A 18 1.45 5.41 -7.57
CA ALA A 18 1.82 4.77 -6.30
C ALA A 18 3.31 4.46 -6.15
N THR A 19 4.11 4.51 -7.24
CA THR A 19 5.58 4.43 -7.11
C THR A 19 6.15 5.70 -6.48
N ILE A 20 5.45 6.83 -6.67
CA ILE A 20 5.82 8.14 -6.14
C ILE A 20 5.05 8.42 -4.83
N PHE A 21 3.76 8.15 -4.81
CA PHE A 21 2.87 8.41 -3.69
C PHE A 21 2.39 7.11 -3.05
N ARG A 22 3.18 6.60 -2.10
CA ARG A 22 2.97 5.29 -1.48
C ARG A 22 1.62 5.13 -0.77
N LEU A 23 0.96 6.22 -0.36
CA LEU A 23 -0.38 6.17 0.22
C LEU A 23 -1.45 5.65 -0.75
N LEU A 24 -1.17 5.58 -2.07
CA LEU A 24 -2.08 4.96 -3.04
C LEU A 24 -2.00 3.42 -3.08
N CYS A 25 -0.92 2.82 -2.56
CA CYS A 25 -0.70 1.38 -2.64
C CYS A 25 -1.86 0.49 -2.13
N PRO A 26 -2.56 0.84 -1.03
CA PRO A 26 -3.65 0.01 -0.51
C PRO A 26 -4.82 -0.19 -1.49
N PHE A 27 -5.01 0.75 -2.43
CA PHE A 27 -6.17 0.74 -3.34
C PHE A 27 -5.92 -0.03 -4.65
N ILE A 28 -4.65 -0.27 -5.00
CA ILE A 28 -4.25 -0.84 -6.29
C ILE A 28 -4.89 -2.22 -6.51
N SER A 29 -4.79 -3.11 -5.54
CA SER A 29 -5.28 -4.50 -5.70
C SER A 29 -6.78 -4.56 -5.96
N ARG A 30 -7.58 -3.70 -5.29
CA ARG A 30 -9.03 -3.67 -5.49
C ARG A 30 -9.40 -3.09 -6.86
N LEU A 31 -8.70 -2.04 -7.30
CA LEU A 31 -8.87 -1.46 -8.63
C LEU A 31 -8.44 -2.42 -9.74
N GLY A 32 -7.37 -3.18 -9.54
CA GLY A 32 -6.92 -4.22 -10.46
C GLY A 32 -7.92 -5.37 -10.58
N SER A 33 -8.50 -5.80 -9.46
CA SER A 33 -9.59 -6.78 -9.46
C SER A 33 -10.81 -6.29 -10.25
N PHE A 34 -11.17 -5.01 -10.13
CA PHE A 34 -12.24 -4.42 -10.94
C PHE A 34 -11.88 -4.36 -12.43
N ALA A 35 -10.66 -3.95 -12.78
CA ALA A 35 -10.20 -3.94 -14.17
C ALA A 35 -10.22 -5.34 -14.80
N ASN A 36 -9.93 -6.39 -14.02
CA ASN A 36 -9.98 -7.79 -14.47
C ASN A 36 -11.39 -8.40 -14.48
N SER A 37 -12.42 -7.70 -13.98
CA SER A 37 -13.79 -8.23 -13.92
C SER A 37 -14.55 -8.16 -15.26
N PHE A 38 -13.98 -7.50 -16.27
CA PHE A 38 -14.59 -7.35 -17.58
C PHE A 38 -14.38 -8.62 -18.42
N SER A 39 -15.47 -9.25 -18.86
CA SER A 39 -15.43 -10.44 -19.72
C SER A 39 -15.20 -10.13 -21.20
N SER A 40 -15.36 -8.87 -21.61
CA SER A 40 -15.19 -8.41 -22.99
C SER A 40 -14.81 -6.93 -23.03
N ASN A 41 -14.07 -6.53 -24.06
CA ASN A 41 -13.67 -5.13 -24.28
C ASN A 41 -14.86 -4.18 -24.50
N TYR A 42 -16.01 -4.71 -24.94
CA TYR A 42 -17.24 -3.94 -25.15
C TYR A 42 -18.16 -3.89 -23.92
N ALA A 43 -17.83 -4.64 -22.87
CA ALA A 43 -18.65 -4.70 -21.67
C ALA A 43 -18.58 -3.36 -20.90
N ARG A 44 -19.72 -2.98 -20.32
CA ARG A 44 -19.85 -1.81 -19.45
C ARG A 44 -20.28 -2.26 -18.07
N LEU A 45 -19.43 -2.04 -17.08
CA LEU A 45 -19.71 -2.42 -15.69
C LEU A 45 -19.90 -1.20 -14.81
N HIS A 46 -20.72 -1.35 -13.78
CA HIS A 46 -20.78 -0.40 -12.69
C HIS A 46 -19.69 -0.74 -11.68
N PRO A 47 -18.83 0.21 -11.29
CA PRO A 47 -17.86 -0.03 -10.23
C PRO A 47 -18.59 -0.38 -8.94
N PRO A 48 -18.13 -1.41 -8.20
CA PRO A 48 -18.64 -1.70 -6.86
C PRO A 48 -18.55 -0.47 -5.95
N ARG A 49 -19.44 -0.36 -4.96
CA ARG A 49 -19.44 0.77 -4.01
C ARG A 49 -18.09 0.97 -3.31
N SER A 50 -17.37 -0.11 -3.02
CA SER A 50 -16.02 -0.07 -2.45
C SER A 50 -15.01 0.61 -3.40
N VAL A 51 -15.05 0.29 -4.69
CA VAL A 51 -14.20 0.93 -5.71
C VAL A 51 -14.53 2.42 -5.84
N VAL A 52 -15.82 2.78 -5.78
CA VAL A 52 -16.23 4.19 -5.80
C VAL A 52 -15.71 4.94 -4.57
N ALA A 53 -15.82 4.36 -3.38
CA ALA A 53 -15.31 4.94 -2.15
C ALA A 53 -13.78 5.12 -2.19
N ASP A 54 -13.04 4.13 -2.69
CA ASP A 54 -11.60 4.22 -2.86
C ASP A 54 -11.22 5.36 -3.82
N LEU A 55 -11.91 5.48 -4.96
CA LEU A 55 -11.65 6.56 -5.93
C LEU A 55 -11.95 7.95 -5.37
N GLN A 56 -12.98 8.09 -4.54
CA GLN A 56 -13.24 9.34 -3.81
C GLN A 56 -12.09 9.66 -2.84
N TRP A 57 -11.61 8.66 -2.12
CA TRP A 57 -10.50 8.80 -1.18
C TRP A 57 -9.21 9.21 -1.91
N ILE A 58 -8.90 8.53 -3.01
CA ILE A 58 -7.75 8.85 -3.87
C ILE A 58 -7.86 10.28 -4.39
N THR A 59 -9.04 10.70 -4.84
CA THR A 59 -9.25 12.06 -5.38
C THR A 59 -9.04 13.12 -4.30
N ASN A 60 -9.60 12.92 -3.11
CA ASN A 60 -9.38 13.79 -1.96
C ASN A 60 -7.89 13.88 -1.60
N LEU A 61 -7.22 12.72 -1.53
CA LEU A 61 -5.82 12.63 -1.18
C LEU A 61 -4.92 13.31 -2.23
N LEU A 62 -5.18 13.12 -3.53
CA LEU A 62 -4.46 13.81 -4.60
C LEU A 62 -4.74 15.32 -4.61
N SER A 63 -5.95 15.75 -4.21
CA SER A 63 -6.27 17.18 -4.08
C SER A 63 -5.52 17.85 -2.93
N LEU A 64 -5.19 17.10 -1.88
CA LEU A 64 -4.41 17.56 -0.73
C LEU A 64 -2.90 17.48 -1.00
N SER A 65 -2.46 16.54 -1.85
CA SER A 65 -1.04 16.19 -2.04
C SER A 65 -0.40 16.76 -3.31
N LEU A 66 -0.95 17.82 -3.91
CA LEU A 66 -0.33 18.51 -5.07
C LEU A 66 0.95 19.30 -4.74
N SER A 67 1.58 18.98 -3.60
CA SER A 67 2.89 19.51 -3.23
C SER A 67 3.97 18.64 -3.88
N THR A 68 4.58 19.18 -4.92
CA THR A 68 5.81 18.68 -5.57
C THR A 68 6.72 17.92 -4.62
N LEU A 69 6.96 16.63 -4.88
CA LEU A 69 8.08 15.92 -4.26
C LEU A 69 9.36 16.42 -4.94
N PRO A 70 10.32 17.01 -4.21
CA PRO A 70 11.58 17.43 -4.80
C PRO A 70 12.26 16.20 -5.42
N LEU A 71 12.64 16.27 -6.69
CA LEU A 71 13.53 15.28 -7.34
C LEU A 71 14.97 15.35 -6.80
N SER A 72 15.20 16.10 -5.71
CA SER A 72 16.51 16.22 -5.09
C SER A 72 16.97 14.83 -4.68
N ARG A 73 18.21 14.48 -4.98
CA ARG A 73 18.85 13.30 -4.39
C ARG A 73 18.78 13.49 -2.88
N ASP A 74 17.89 12.74 -2.24
CA ASP A 74 17.81 12.71 -0.79
C ASP A 74 19.20 12.36 -0.27
N ILE A 75 19.85 13.32 0.37
CA ILE A 75 20.83 12.97 1.40
C ILE A 75 20.07 12.02 2.31
N PRO A 76 20.55 10.79 2.56
CA PRO A 76 19.81 9.82 3.36
C PRO A 76 19.33 10.48 4.64
N LEU A 77 18.03 10.71 4.75
CA LEU A 77 17.45 11.37 5.91
C LEU A 77 17.53 10.36 7.04
N ASN A 78 18.40 10.62 8.01
CA ASN A 78 18.44 9.82 9.22
C ASN A 78 17.21 10.15 10.07
N LEU A 79 16.16 9.36 9.90
CA LEU A 79 14.91 9.45 10.67
C LEU A 79 15.09 8.97 12.13
N GLY A 80 16.27 8.48 12.51
CA GLY A 80 16.44 7.72 13.75
C GLY A 80 15.57 6.46 13.76
N TRP A 81 15.35 5.86 12.58
CA TRP A 81 14.49 4.70 12.42
C TRP A 81 15.24 3.43 12.85
N TRP A 82 14.62 2.65 13.73
CA TRP A 82 15.06 1.32 14.11
C TRP A 82 13.87 0.37 14.10
N GLY A 83 14.05 -0.82 13.55
CA GLY A 83 13.03 -1.87 13.56
C GLY A 83 13.61 -3.18 14.05
N ASP A 84 12.89 -3.85 14.93
CA ASP A 84 13.19 -5.21 15.36
C ASP A 84 11.96 -6.10 15.23
N VAL A 85 12.20 -7.39 15.04
CA VAL A 85 11.15 -8.37 14.76
C VAL A 85 11.41 -9.68 15.47
N SER A 86 10.36 -10.18 16.11
CA SER A 86 10.36 -11.46 16.79
C SER A 86 9.25 -12.35 16.23
N THR A 87 9.62 -13.56 15.82
CA THR A 87 8.68 -14.58 15.35
C THR A 87 7.72 -15.03 16.46
N SER A 88 8.16 -14.98 17.72
CA SER A 88 7.35 -15.40 18.87
C SER A 88 6.47 -14.29 19.44
N PHE A 89 6.75 -13.03 19.11
CA PHE A 89 6.05 -11.89 19.68
C PHE A 89 5.39 -10.98 18.64
N GLY A 90 6.18 -10.35 17.76
CA GLY A 90 5.67 -9.23 16.99
C GLY A 90 6.75 -8.34 16.38
N VAL A 91 6.36 -7.09 16.12
CA VAL A 91 7.18 -6.05 15.48
C VAL A 91 7.34 -4.87 16.45
N GLY A 92 8.56 -4.38 16.61
CA GLY A 92 8.86 -3.13 17.30
C GLY A 92 9.49 -2.13 16.34
N VAL A 93 9.05 -0.87 16.40
CA VAL A 93 9.60 0.23 15.59
C VAL A 93 9.85 1.45 16.47
N VAL A 94 10.99 2.09 16.25
CA VAL A 94 11.37 3.40 16.82
C VAL A 94 11.57 4.38 15.66
N VAL A 95 11.05 5.59 15.79
CA VAL A 95 11.30 6.71 14.87
C VAL A 95 11.62 7.95 15.68
N GLY A 96 12.89 8.38 15.67
CA GLY A 96 13.37 9.47 16.51
C GLY A 96 13.21 9.13 18.00
N SER A 97 12.32 9.84 18.70
CA SER A 97 12.00 9.62 20.12
C SER A 97 10.71 8.84 20.37
N PHE A 98 9.99 8.47 19.31
CA PHE A 98 8.73 7.74 19.40
C PHE A 98 8.94 6.26 19.14
N TRP A 99 8.12 5.42 19.77
CA TRP A 99 8.16 3.97 19.57
C TRP A 99 6.75 3.40 19.56
N ALA A 100 6.59 2.28 18.85
CA ALA A 100 5.38 1.49 18.84
C ALA A 100 5.72 0.00 18.69
N VAL A 101 4.87 -0.85 19.27
CA VAL A 101 5.02 -2.30 19.26
C VAL A 101 3.67 -2.93 18.92
N TRP A 102 3.69 -3.92 18.04
CA TRP A 102 2.54 -4.71 17.64
C TRP A 102 2.83 -6.18 17.91
N LYS A 103 1.84 -6.91 18.42
CA LYS A 103 1.92 -8.34 18.66
C LYS A 103 1.20 -9.11 17.55
N TRP A 104 1.70 -10.30 17.21
CA TRP A 104 0.96 -11.23 16.36
C TRP A 104 -0.40 -11.57 16.99
N VAL A 105 -1.42 -11.67 16.15
CA VAL A 105 -2.72 -12.18 16.59
C VAL A 105 -2.60 -13.68 16.88
N PRO A 106 -3.40 -14.23 17.83
CA PRO A 106 -3.36 -15.66 18.12
C PRO A 106 -3.56 -16.51 16.85
N GLY A 107 -2.71 -17.52 16.66
CA GLY A 107 -2.74 -18.41 15.49
C GLY A 107 -2.09 -17.84 14.22
N PHE A 108 -1.52 -16.64 14.26
CA PHE A 108 -0.72 -16.12 13.15
C PHE A 108 0.71 -16.64 13.25
N GLU A 109 1.07 -17.52 12.32
CA GLU A 109 2.37 -18.18 12.31
C GLU A 109 3.39 -17.38 11.50
N VAL A 110 4.53 -17.07 12.13
CA VAL A 110 5.65 -16.34 11.54
C VAL A 110 6.93 -17.09 11.87
N GLY A 111 7.78 -17.32 10.87
CA GLY A 111 9.07 -17.95 11.09
C GLY A 111 9.61 -18.72 9.89
N PRO A 112 10.75 -19.40 10.06
CA PRO A 112 11.31 -20.25 9.01
C PRO A 112 10.27 -21.26 8.55
N HIS A 113 10.20 -21.51 7.24
CA HIS A 113 9.30 -22.48 6.62
C HIS A 113 7.79 -22.20 6.75
N HIS A 114 7.41 -20.97 7.13
CA HIS A 114 6.02 -20.49 7.05
C HIS A 114 5.88 -19.49 5.89
N ASP A 115 4.65 -19.24 5.45
CA ASP A 115 4.35 -18.26 4.40
C ASP A 115 4.82 -16.83 4.78
N HIS A 116 4.86 -16.54 6.08
CA HIS A 116 5.36 -15.29 6.65
C HIS A 116 6.72 -15.53 7.31
N ASP A 117 7.77 -15.47 6.51
CA ASP A 117 9.13 -15.64 7.01
C ASP A 117 9.66 -14.37 7.71
N ILE A 118 10.87 -14.49 8.27
CA ILE A 118 11.53 -13.37 8.96
C ILE A 118 11.76 -12.17 8.02
N GLN A 119 11.99 -12.41 6.73
CA GLN A 119 12.20 -11.32 5.75
C GLN A 119 10.91 -10.55 5.49
N TRP A 120 9.79 -11.27 5.32
CA TRP A 120 8.45 -10.68 5.25
C TRP A 120 8.17 -9.82 6.48
N THR A 121 8.55 -10.32 7.66
CA THR A 121 8.32 -9.61 8.91
C THR A 121 9.13 -8.32 9.01
N LYS A 122 10.38 -8.32 8.53
CA LYS A 122 11.20 -7.10 8.40
C LYS A 122 10.58 -6.09 7.44
N ALA A 123 10.01 -6.55 6.33
CA ALA A 123 9.29 -5.67 5.40
C ALA A 123 8.04 -5.04 6.05
N VAL A 124 7.35 -5.78 6.93
CA VAL A 124 6.26 -5.23 7.75
C VAL A 124 6.77 -4.13 8.69
N ALA A 125 7.90 -4.34 9.37
CA ALA A 125 8.51 -3.33 10.24
C ALA A 125 8.83 -2.02 9.49
N VAL A 126 9.38 -2.12 8.27
CA VAL A 126 9.61 -0.97 7.40
C VAL A 126 8.31 -0.24 7.07
N LYS A 127 7.27 -1.00 6.70
CA LYS A 127 5.95 -0.43 6.35
C LYS A 127 5.22 0.21 7.54
N LEU A 128 5.50 -0.23 8.76
CA LEU A 128 4.90 0.35 9.98
C LEU A 128 5.61 1.62 10.44
N GLY A 129 6.88 1.81 10.06
CA GLY A 129 7.68 2.96 10.50
C GLY A 129 7.92 4.04 9.45
N LEU A 130 7.44 3.86 8.22
CA LEU A 130 7.55 4.78 7.09
C LEU A 130 6.18 4.93 6.41
#